data_AF-A0A5C7V3W8-F1
#
_entry.id   AF-A0A5C7V3W8-F1
#
_cell.length_a   1.000
_cell.length_b   1.000
_cell.length_c   1.000
_cell.angle_alpha   90.00
_cell.angle_beta   90.00
_cell.angle_gamma   90.00
#
_symmetry.space_group_name_H-M   'P 1'
#
loop_
_entity.id
_entity.type
_entity.pdbx_description
1 polymer ?
#
loop_
_entity_poly.entity_id
_entity_poly.type
_entity_poly.pdbx_seq_one_letter_code
_entity_poly.pdbx_strand_id
1 'polypeptide(L)'
;RQKWIDQAQSLNIYMAGASGKKLDETYKLAWQRGLKTTYYLRTISATQVEKSTVTRSGQLNAVAAHSAPAAAAPVATISVEPELPATDMKFCSIDNPDCEACQ
;
A
#
# COMPACT_ATOMS: atom_id res chain seq x y z
N ARG A 1 13.42 -2.08 -13.87
CA ARG A 1 12.77 -3.21 -13.14
C ARG A 1 11.74 -3.96 -13.99
N GLN A 2 10.94 -3.28 -14.83
CA GLN A 2 9.83 -3.88 -15.58
C GLN A 2 10.20 -5.13 -16.40
N LYS A 3 11.45 -5.25 -16.87
CA LYS A 3 11.97 -6.43 -17.56
C LYS A 3 11.86 -7.75 -16.79
N TRP A 4 11.78 -7.71 -15.45
CA TRP A 4 11.70 -8.88 -14.58
C TRP A 4 10.34 -9.02 -13.89
N ILE A 5 9.34 -8.24 -14.33
CA ILE A 5 7.98 -8.27 -13.78
C ILE A 5 7.06 -8.85 -14.85
N ASP A 6 6.52 -10.01 -14.54
CA ASP A 6 5.59 -10.81 -15.36
C ASP A 6 4.32 -10.03 -15.70
N GLN A 7 3.65 -9.46 -14.70
CA GLN A 7 2.42 -8.69 -14.84
C GLN A 7 2.74 -7.20 -14.94
N ALA A 8 2.49 -6.39 -13.91
CA ALA A 8 2.71 -4.96 -13.94
C ALA A 8 3.06 -4.44 -12.55
N GLN A 9 3.31 -3.13 -12.45
CA GLN A 9 3.52 -2.50 -11.16
C GLN A 9 2.81 -1.15 -11.08
N SER A 10 2.14 -0.92 -9.95
CA SER A 10 1.51 0.36 -9.62
C SER A 10 2.57 1.46 -9.44
N LEU A 11 2.85 2.19 -10.52
CA LEU A 11 3.82 3.29 -10.53
C LEU A 11 3.11 4.63 -10.33
N ASN A 12 3.38 5.31 -9.23
CA ASN A 12 2.93 6.69 -9.01
C ASN A 12 3.90 7.68 -9.66
N ILE A 13 3.36 8.68 -10.36
CA ILE A 13 4.11 9.77 -10.99
C ILE A 13 3.96 11.03 -10.13
N TYR A 14 5.08 11.65 -9.77
CA TYR A 14 5.12 12.89 -9.01
C TYR A 14 5.67 14.01 -9.88
N MET A 15 4.99 15.15 -9.91
CA MET A 15 5.39 16.28 -10.73
C MET A 15 5.12 17.61 -10.04
N ALA A 16 6.09 18.52 -10.12
CA ALA A 16 5.88 19.90 -9.69
C ALA A 16 5.13 20.68 -10.79
N GLY A 17 4.01 21.29 -10.42
CA GLY A 17 3.10 22.01 -11.31
C GLY A 17 2.28 21.11 -12.23
N ALA A 18 1.11 21.58 -12.64
CA ALA A 18 0.34 20.96 -13.71
C ALA A 18 0.67 21.67 -15.04
N SER A 19 1.35 20.98 -15.95
CA SER A 19 1.59 21.45 -17.32
C SER A 19 1.18 20.36 -18.30
N GLY A 20 0.25 20.67 -19.21
CA GLY A 20 -0.24 19.71 -20.20
C GLY A 20 0.88 19.16 -21.10
N LYS A 21 1.80 20.03 -21.53
CA LYS A 21 2.97 19.62 -22.32
C LYS A 21 3.85 18.63 -21.56
N LYS A 22 4.15 18.92 -20.29
CA LYS A 22 5.01 18.06 -19.46
C LYS A 22 4.33 16.72 -19.14
N LEU A 23 3.02 16.72 -18.95
CA LEU A 23 2.22 15.51 -18.81
C LEU A 23 2.33 14.63 -20.06
N ASP A 24 2.08 15.21 -21.23
CA ASP A 24 2.14 14.51 -22.51
C ASP A 24 3.53 13.89 -22.77
N GLU A 25 4.60 14.66 -22.57
CA GLU A 25 5.98 14.17 -22.69
C GLU A 25 6.28 13.02 -21.71
N THR A 26 5.80 13.13 -20.46
CA THR A 26 6.01 12.10 -19.42
C THR A 26 5.31 10.79 -19.78
N TYR A 27 4.06 10.83 -20.24
CA TYR A 27 3.32 9.62 -20.62
C TYR A 27 3.85 9.02 -21.92
N LYS A 28 4.23 9.83 -22.90
CA LYS A 28 4.89 9.35 -24.13
C LYS A 28 6.22 8.68 -23.82
N LEU A 29 7.02 9.26 -22.93
CA LEU A 29 8.26 8.62 -22.46
C LEU A 29 7.98 7.29 -21.77
N ALA A 30 6.95 7.22 -20.92
CA ALA A 30 6.59 5.97 -20.24
C ALA A 30 6.23 4.86 -21.24
N TRP A 31 5.46 5.20 -22.27
CA TRP A 31 5.12 4.30 -23.37
C TRP A 31 6.36 3.84 -24.15
N GLN A 32 7.22 4.78 -24.57
CA GLN A 32 8.48 4.46 -25.27
C GLN A 32 9.41 3.57 -24.45
N ARG A 33 9.37 3.66 -23.12
CA ARG A 33 10.16 2.81 -22.20
C ARG A 33 9.50 1.48 -21.86
N GLY A 34 8.33 1.18 -22.42
CA GLY A 34 7.63 -0.09 -22.21
C GLY A 34 7.06 -0.25 -20.81
N LEU A 35 6.69 0.84 -20.14
CA LEU A 35 5.93 0.74 -18.89
C LEU A 35 4.51 0.23 -19.19
N LYS A 36 4.09 -0.78 -18.43
CA LYS A 36 2.78 -1.42 -18.61
C LYS A 36 1.65 -0.60 -17.98
N THR A 37 1.92 0.03 -16.84
CA THR A 37 0.91 0.77 -16.07
C THR A 37 1.49 2.02 -15.43
N THR A 38 0.64 3.03 -15.28
CA THR A 38 0.83 4.18 -14.38
C THR A 38 -0.39 4.22 -13.47
N TYR A 39 -0.19 4.60 -12.20
CA TYR A 39 -1.24 4.51 -11.18
C TYR A 39 -1.80 5.89 -10.85
N TYR A 40 -1.21 6.61 -9.90
CA TYR A 40 -1.61 7.98 -9.60
C TYR A 40 -0.65 9.01 -10.17
N LEU A 41 -1.21 10.08 -10.71
CA LEU A 41 -0.51 11.35 -10.88
C LEU A 41 -0.67 12.18 -9.61
N ARG A 42 0.45 12.63 -9.04
CA ARG A 42 0.50 13.52 -7.88
C ARG A 42 1.21 14.79 -8.30
N THR A 43 0.43 15.86 -8.45
CA THR A 43 0.97 17.18 -8.73
C THR A 43 1.00 18.03 -7.47
N ILE A 44 2.01 18.88 -7.38
CA ILE A 44 2.10 19.93 -6.36
C ILE A 44 1.86 21.27 -7.06
N SER A 45 0.97 22.10 -6.53
CA SER A 45 0.74 23.46 -7.03
C SER A 45 2.00 24.31 -6.96
N ALA A 46 2.21 25.22 -7.91
CA ALA A 46 3.38 26.10 -7.92
C ALA A 46 3.49 26.93 -6.63
N THR A 47 2.34 27.27 -6.03
CA THR A 47 2.23 27.88 -4.71
C THR A 47 1.72 26.83 -3.71
N GLN A 48 2.65 26.04 -3.16
CA GLN A 48 2.31 25.19 -2.03
C GLN A 48 2.42 26.03 -0.75
N VAL A 49 1.34 26.09 0.03
CA VAL A 49 1.37 26.71 1.35
C VAL A 49 2.29 25.87 2.23
N GLU A 50 3.45 26.42 2.61
CA GLU A 50 4.28 25.83 3.67
C GLU A 50 3.43 25.73 4.93
N LYS A 51 3.34 24.53 5.51
CA LYS A 51 2.68 24.37 6.80
C LYS A 51 3.50 25.11 7.85
N SER A 52 2.93 26.18 8.40
CA SER A 52 3.49 26.98 9.49
C SER A 52 3.54 26.20 10.82
N THR A 53 4.31 25.13 10.89
CA THR A 53 4.66 24.43 12.13
C THR A 53 6.12 24.00 12.08
N VAL A 54 7.03 24.98 12.09
CA VAL A 54 8.48 24.74 12.21
C VAL A 54 8.91 24.47 13.65
N THR A 55 8.03 24.61 14.65
CA THR A 55 8.41 24.40 16.07
C THR A 55 7.96 23.08 16.70
N ARG A 56 7.11 22.26 16.06
CA ARG A 56 6.64 21.00 16.69
C ARG A 56 6.12 19.92 15.74
N SER A 57 6.81 19.68 14.63
CA SER A 57 6.40 18.70 13.61
C SER A 57 7.32 17.47 13.57
N GLY A 58 7.66 16.93 14.75
CA GLY A 58 8.49 15.72 14.87
C GLY A 58 8.24 14.85 16.11
N GLN A 59 7.27 15.21 16.97
CA GLN A 59 7.00 14.47 18.22
C GLN A 59 5.51 14.15 18.35
N LEU A 60 5.01 13.30 17.47
CA LEU A 60 3.77 12.56 17.69
C LEU A 60 4.14 11.09 17.87
N ASN A 61 4.87 10.81 18.96
CA ASN A 61 5.08 9.49 19.59
C ASN A 61 5.98 9.68 20.82
N ALA A 62 5.53 10.47 21.80
CA ALA A 62 6.14 10.48 23.12
C ALA A 62 5.26 9.64 24.05
N VAL A 63 5.40 8.31 23.99
CA VAL A 63 4.92 7.44 25.06
C VAL A 63 5.90 7.59 26.23
N ALA A 64 5.43 8.18 27.33
CA ALA A 64 6.21 8.25 28.55
C ALA A 64 6.40 6.82 29.11
N ALA A 65 7.61 6.28 29.01
CA ALA A 65 7.97 5.04 29.68
C ALA A 65 8.02 5.30 31.19
N HIS A 66 6.91 5.09 31.88
CA HIS A 66 6.93 4.95 33.34
C HIS A 66 7.66 3.65 33.67
N SER A 67 8.86 3.79 34.22
CA SER A 67 9.60 2.69 34.85
C SER A 67 9.07 2.53 36.28
N ALA A 68 8.44 1.40 36.58
CA ALA A 68 8.18 0.97 37.95
C ALA A 68 8.47 -0.55 38.07
N PRO A 69 9.08 -1.02 39.18
CA PRO A 69 9.66 -2.36 39.25
C PRO A 69 8.71 -3.44 39.79
N ALA A 70 8.99 -4.68 39.37
CA ALA A 70 8.79 -5.98 40.02
C ALA A 70 7.42 -6.35 40.65
N ALA A 71 6.76 -7.38 40.08
CA ALA A 71 6.15 -8.49 40.85
C ALA A 71 5.77 -9.64 39.90
N ALA A 72 5.99 -10.88 40.35
CA ALA A 72 5.82 -12.11 39.60
C ALA A 72 4.39 -12.70 39.69
N ALA A 73 3.91 -13.24 38.55
CA ALA A 73 2.87 -14.29 38.34
C ALA A 73 1.41 -14.02 38.78
N PRO A 74 0.38 -14.73 38.24
CA PRO A 74 0.40 -15.79 37.21
C PRO A 74 -0.41 -15.46 35.93
N VAL A 75 -0.11 -16.19 34.87
CA VAL A 75 -0.75 -16.15 33.55
C VAL A 75 -2.15 -16.79 33.63
N ALA A 76 -3.18 -16.04 33.26
CA ALA A 76 -4.49 -16.60 32.98
C ALA A 76 -4.43 -17.40 31.67
N THR A 77 -4.64 -18.70 31.76
CA THR A 77 -4.86 -19.61 30.63
C THR A 77 -6.07 -19.16 29.82
N ILE A 78 -5.84 -18.58 28.65
CA ILE A 78 -6.84 -18.51 27.59
C ILE A 78 -6.79 -19.86 26.87
N SER A 79 -7.89 -20.60 26.95
CA SER A 79 -8.10 -21.82 26.17
C SER A 79 -8.09 -21.43 24.69
N VAL A 80 -6.98 -21.73 24.00
CA VAL A 80 -6.91 -21.67 22.54
C VAL A 80 -7.49 -22.98 22.03
N GLU A 81 -8.73 -22.97 21.55
CA GLU A 81 -9.19 -23.99 20.62
C GLU A 81 -8.33 -23.91 19.35
N PRO A 82 -7.90 -25.04 18.78
CA PRO A 82 -7.14 -25.02 17.55
C PRO A 82 -8.05 -24.52 16.44
N GLU A 83 -7.79 -23.31 15.94
CA GLU A 83 -8.38 -22.81 14.70
C GLU A 83 -7.98 -23.77 13.58
N LEU A 84 -8.91 -24.65 13.21
CA LEU A 84 -8.75 -25.52 12.06
C LEU A 84 -8.49 -24.64 10.84
N PRO A 85 -7.59 -25.03 9.92
CA PRO A 85 -7.38 -24.27 8.69
C PRO A 85 -8.73 -24.08 8.00
N ALA A 86 -8.98 -22.90 7.43
CA ALA A 86 -10.18 -22.57 6.67
C ALA A 86 -10.30 -23.47 5.42
N THR A 87 -10.71 -24.72 5.61
CA THR A 87 -10.94 -25.72 4.56
C THR A 87 -12.37 -25.67 4.02
N ASP A 88 -13.20 -24.77 4.53
CA ASP A 88 -14.59 -24.60 4.10
C ASP A 88 -14.76 -23.58 2.95
N MET A 89 -13.66 -23.27 2.24
CA MET A 89 -13.74 -22.54 0.98
C MET A 89 -14.06 -23.56 -0.12
N LYS A 90 -15.30 -23.58 -0.60
CA LYS A 90 -15.69 -24.41 -1.76
C LYS A 90 -14.97 -23.90 -3.01
N PHE A 91 -13.85 -24.55 -3.36
CA PHE A 91 -13.24 -24.42 -4.67
C PHE A 91 -14.05 -25.25 -5.66
N CYS A 92 -14.48 -24.62 -6.75
CA CYS A 92 -15.05 -25.37 -7.86
C CYS A 92 -13.95 -26.06 -8.67
N SER A 93 -14.23 -27.29 -9.11
CA SER A 93 -13.40 -27.97 -10.10
C SER A 93 -13.50 -27.26 -11.45
N ILE A 94 -12.39 -27.18 -12.18
CA ILE A 94 -12.30 -26.57 -13.52
C ILE A 94 -13.18 -27.30 -14.55
N ASP A 95 -13.46 -28.58 -14.32
CA ASP A 95 -14.26 -29.42 -15.20
C ASP A 95 -15.78 -29.38 -14.87
N ASN A 96 -16.20 -28.55 -13.90
CA ASN A 96 -17.62 -28.39 -13.58
C ASN A 96 -18.23 -27.22 -14.36
N PRO A 97 -19.07 -27.49 -15.39
CA PRO A 97 -19.65 -26.46 -16.25
C PRO A 97 -20.71 -25.59 -15.54
N ASP A 98 -21.20 -26.00 -14.37
CA ASP A 98 -22.23 -25.28 -13.61
C ASP A 98 -21.63 -24.35 -12.54
N CYS A 99 -20.30 -24.22 -12.46
CA CYS A 99 -19.69 -23.30 -11.50
C CYS A 99 -19.41 -21.90 -12.07
N GLU A 100 -19.95 -20.88 -11.39
CA GLU A 100 -19.84 -19.45 -11.75
C GLU A 100 -18.46 -18.81 -11.58
N ALA A 101 -17.42 -19.57 -11.21
CA ALA A 101 -16.07 -19.02 -11.00
C ALA A 101 -15.37 -18.57 -12.30
N CYS A 102 -15.88 -18.97 -13.47
CA CYS A 102 -15.29 -18.71 -14.78
C CYS A 102 -16.17 -17.85 -15.71
N GLN A 103 -17.14 -17.09 -15.16
CA GLN A 103 -17.93 -16.13 -15.93
C GLN A 103 -17.32 -14.73 -15.93
#